data_AF-A0A7L3CJN0-F1
#
_entry.id   AF-A0A7L3CJN0-F1
#
_cell.length_a   1.000
_cell.length_b   1.000
_cell.length_c   1.000
_cell.angle_alpha   90.00
_cell.angle_beta   90.00
_cell.angle_gamma   90.00
#
_symmetry.space_group_name_H-M   'P 1'
#
loop_
_entity.id
_entity.type
_entity.pdbx_description
1 polymer ?
#
loop_
_entity_poly.entity_id
_entity_poly.type
_entity_poly.pdbx_seq_one_letter_code
_entity_poly.pdbx_strand_id
1 'polypeptide(L)'
;AMRLLLLLAGLGLGLGGEPEPAAPSGAQCLEHDCFGVFWAARSFAEASAACEGGGGHLMTVRSTVAEDAIALLLQNRSGRLWLGLRLALPCTEPTRRLRGFQWVTGDRRTDYSNWGAPSGRRCGERCVTVSRELRWEERPCQAPADGFLCEYNYGGSCPRLPPTEGLPVTYTTPFGARGGDFQALPPRSTASIPAMGLELRCSEEGESGGLRWGRAAPGAWPCRLTNGGCEGACGEEGGRPRCSCPDGKVLALDGRGCSSPCAGAPCQHHCVVNGSTFLCMCESGYRLAADGSSCEDDDDCAVLPRLCEQVCVNTEGGFECRCHRGYEMLEGRCRPISRCYEAPCEQRCEDVPGGYRCSCFPGYAVDPRAPARCLLHCNRSQCPAECDPHSLSCECPEGFLLDSDDNGRQVCMDIDECDMNFCQHNCTNRPGGYECHCHTGYQLLDQNHCVKIPEEDGEGAYSGDFGPRPQTPIPSRTPPKTEHFHPGALVGITVGALSAALALLALGYHLAKKRCRPPTTMDYKCSGPHEKEMGLQPVASGCAA
;
A
#
# COMPACT_ATOMS: atom_id res chain seq x y z
N ALA A 1 -66.15 27.93 42.18
CA ALA A 1 -65.31 27.65 43.36
C ALA A 1 -63.89 27.36 42.87
N MET A 2 -62.76 27.83 43.40
CA MET A 2 -62.40 28.81 44.41
C MET A 2 -60.85 28.82 44.40
N ARG A 3 -60.19 29.99 44.25
CA ARG A 3 -58.76 30.29 44.60
C ARG A 3 -57.68 29.54 43.77
N LEU A 4 -56.47 30.05 43.48
CA LEU A 4 -55.63 31.09 44.10
C LEU A 4 -54.54 31.56 43.09
N LEU A 5 -54.28 32.88 43.05
CA LEU A 5 -53.07 33.50 42.48
C LEU A 5 -51.83 33.16 43.35
N LEU A 6 -50.68 32.83 42.75
CA LEU A 6 -49.35 33.17 43.28
C LEU A 6 -48.23 33.03 42.23
N LEU A 7 -47.74 34.19 41.77
CA LEU A 7 -46.35 34.58 41.50
C LEU A 7 -45.35 33.54 40.93
N LEU A 8 -44.91 33.79 39.69
CA LEU A 8 -43.49 33.67 39.31
C LEU A 8 -43.13 34.82 38.36
N ALA A 9 -42.20 35.66 38.83
CA ALA A 9 -41.64 36.78 38.11
C ALA A 9 -40.82 36.29 36.92
N GLY A 10 -41.23 36.68 35.71
CA GLY A 10 -40.41 36.55 34.50
C GLY A 10 -39.30 37.59 34.54
N LEU A 11 -38.11 37.17 34.98
CA LEU A 11 -36.86 37.86 34.72
C LEU A 11 -36.66 37.92 33.20
N GLY A 12 -36.68 39.14 32.66
CA GLY A 12 -36.18 39.42 31.33
C GLY A 12 -34.69 39.07 31.27
N LEU A 13 -34.40 37.88 30.75
CA LEU A 13 -33.07 37.54 30.25
C LEU A 13 -32.88 38.31 28.95
N GLY A 14 -32.34 39.51 29.07
CA GLY A 14 -31.61 40.12 27.97
C GLY A 14 -30.55 39.12 27.52
N LEU A 15 -30.62 38.72 26.26
CA LEU A 15 -29.53 38.03 25.57
C LEU A 15 -28.31 38.94 25.65
N GLY A 16 -27.48 38.73 26.69
CA GLY A 16 -26.14 39.27 26.75
C GLY A 16 -25.37 38.61 25.62
N GLY A 17 -25.23 39.31 24.50
CA GLY A 17 -24.18 38.98 23.55
C GLY A 17 -22.86 38.92 24.32
N GLU A 18 -22.05 37.90 24.06
CA GLU A 18 -20.66 37.88 24.52
C GLU A 18 -20.05 39.26 24.25
N PRO A 19 -19.36 39.88 25.23
CA PRO A 19 -18.71 41.16 25.00
C PRO A 19 -17.76 41.00 23.82
N GLU A 20 -17.98 41.77 22.74
CA GLU A 20 -17.05 41.81 21.61
C GLU A 20 -15.63 41.94 22.16
N PRO A 21 -14.65 41.14 21.68
CA PRO A 21 -13.28 41.27 22.12
C PRO A 21 -12.84 42.72 21.91
N ALA A 22 -12.36 43.35 22.98
CA ALA A 22 -11.96 44.75 22.95
C ALA A 22 -10.99 44.95 21.78
N ALA A 23 -11.24 45.90 20.89
CA ALA A 23 -10.38 46.14 19.75
C ALA A 23 -9.03 46.74 20.20
N PRO A 24 -7.91 46.35 19.57
CA PRO A 24 -6.63 46.99 19.85
C PRO A 24 -6.67 48.46 19.44
N SER A 25 -6.01 49.31 20.23
CA SER A 25 -5.88 50.73 19.94
C SER A 25 -4.92 51.02 18.77
N GLY A 26 -4.05 50.07 18.47
CA GLY A 26 -3.15 50.10 17.32
C GLY A 26 -2.68 48.68 17.01
N ALA A 27 -2.40 48.39 15.73
CA ALA A 27 -1.93 47.09 15.30
C ALA A 27 -0.98 47.21 14.12
N GLN A 28 -0.01 46.31 14.06
CA GLN A 28 0.99 46.22 13.00
C GLN A 28 1.18 44.75 12.64
N CYS A 29 1.03 44.40 11.37
CA CYS A 29 1.25 43.04 10.87
C CYS A 29 2.42 43.03 9.88
N LEU A 30 3.38 42.14 10.10
CA LEU A 30 4.59 41.96 9.31
C LEU A 30 4.70 40.48 8.95
N GLU A 31 4.61 40.16 7.65
CA GLU A 31 4.60 38.79 7.13
C GLU A 31 3.57 37.87 7.83
N HIS A 32 4.04 37.05 8.78
CA HIS A 32 3.26 36.06 9.52
C HIS A 32 2.91 36.51 10.94
N ASP A 33 3.53 37.58 11.43
CA ASP A 33 3.38 38.04 12.81
C ASP A 33 2.59 39.36 12.86
N CYS A 34 1.56 39.38 13.70
CA CYS A 34 0.73 40.53 13.97
C CYS A 34 0.87 40.94 15.44
N PHE A 35 1.02 42.23 15.67
CA PHE A 35 1.18 42.83 16.98
C PHE A 35 0.04 43.81 17.25
N GLY A 36 -0.50 43.80 18.46
CA GLY A 36 -1.58 44.69 18.88
C GLY A 36 -1.29 45.35 20.22
N VAL A 37 -1.58 46.65 20.33
CA VAL A 37 -1.48 47.40 21.60
C VAL A 37 -2.86 47.69 22.17
N PHE A 38 -3.02 47.42 23.47
CA PHE A 38 -4.25 47.66 24.21
C PHE A 38 -3.97 48.60 25.39
N TRP A 39 -4.54 49.80 25.34
CA TRP A 39 -4.45 50.78 26.43
C TRP A 39 -5.58 50.56 27.45
N ALA A 40 -5.57 49.40 28.10
CA ALA A 40 -6.53 49.02 29.12
C ALA A 40 -5.81 48.53 30.37
N ALA A 41 -6.08 49.18 31.51
CA ALA A 41 -5.42 48.84 32.75
C ALA A 41 -5.86 47.46 33.26
N ARG A 42 -4.95 46.49 33.24
CA ARG A 42 -5.21 45.09 33.58
C ARG A 42 -4.03 44.47 34.33
N SER A 43 -4.33 43.48 35.16
CA SER A 43 -3.31 42.58 35.72
C SER A 43 -2.68 41.72 34.62
N PHE A 44 -1.53 41.11 34.89
CA PHE A 44 -0.85 40.26 33.91
C PHE A 44 -1.72 39.08 33.45
N ALA A 45 -2.46 38.45 34.37
CA ALA A 45 -3.32 37.31 34.05
C ALA A 45 -4.49 37.71 33.13
N GLU A 46 -5.16 38.83 33.43
CA GLU A 46 -6.24 39.35 32.59
C GLU A 46 -5.76 39.83 31.22
N ALA A 47 -4.53 40.34 31.14
CA ALA A 47 -3.88 40.72 29.89
C ALA A 47 -3.50 39.49 29.04
N SER A 48 -2.97 38.42 29.68
CA SER A 48 -2.70 37.14 29.00
C SER A 48 -3.97 36.53 28.43
N ALA A 49 -5.02 36.43 29.24
CA ALA A 49 -6.32 35.92 28.81
C ALA A 49 -6.92 36.73 27.65
N ALA A 50 -6.71 38.04 27.62
CA ALA A 50 -7.17 38.89 26.51
C ALA A 50 -6.47 38.58 25.19
N CYS A 51 -5.15 38.38 25.20
CA CYS A 51 -4.41 38.00 24.00
C CYS A 51 -4.77 36.58 23.54
N GLU A 52 -4.93 35.65 24.49
CA GLU A 52 -5.34 34.26 24.23
C GLU A 52 -6.75 34.19 23.61
N GLY A 53 -7.68 35.05 24.05
CA GLY A 53 -9.02 35.16 23.44
C GLY A 53 -9.01 35.61 21.97
N GLY A 54 -7.98 36.34 21.55
CA GLY A 54 -7.75 36.68 20.14
C GLY A 54 -6.98 35.63 19.34
N GLY A 55 -6.63 34.49 19.96
CA GLY A 55 -5.83 33.42 19.36
C GLY A 55 -4.32 33.69 19.35
N GLY A 56 -3.82 34.56 20.23
CA GLY A 56 -2.40 34.89 20.37
C GLY A 56 -1.92 34.75 21.80
N HIS A 57 -0.85 35.47 22.15
CA HIS A 57 -0.34 35.54 23.52
C HIS A 57 0.25 36.93 23.79
N LEU A 58 0.61 37.21 25.05
CA LEU A 58 1.37 38.41 25.37
C LEU A 58 2.68 38.42 24.60
N MET A 59 3.04 39.59 24.04
CA MET A 59 4.11 39.74 23.08
C MET A 59 5.47 39.27 23.64
N THR A 60 6.18 38.48 22.85
CA THR A 60 7.54 38.03 23.12
C THR A 60 8.53 38.86 22.32
N VAL A 61 9.52 39.46 22.99
CA VAL A 61 10.49 40.33 22.32
C VAL A 61 11.79 39.56 22.18
N ARG A 62 12.00 38.98 20.98
CA ARG A 62 13.11 38.06 20.70
C ARG A 62 14.22 38.66 19.84
N SER A 63 13.92 39.75 19.13
CA SER A 63 14.81 40.41 18.17
C SER A 63 14.60 41.93 18.19
N THR A 64 15.49 42.66 17.52
CA THR A 64 15.33 44.11 17.29
C THR A 64 14.12 44.43 16.40
N VAL A 65 13.69 43.50 15.53
CA VAL A 65 12.48 43.67 14.72
C VAL A 65 11.22 43.74 15.60
N ALA A 66 11.15 42.89 16.63
CA ALA A 66 10.05 42.94 17.60
C ALA A 66 10.09 44.24 18.43
N GLU A 67 11.28 44.78 18.73
CA GLU A 67 11.43 46.09 19.37
C GLU A 67 10.93 47.22 18.47
N ASP A 68 11.31 47.24 17.19
CA ASP A 68 10.86 48.26 16.22
C ASP A 68 9.34 48.25 16.07
N ALA A 69 8.72 47.07 16.08
CA ALA A 69 7.26 46.93 16.09
C ALA A 69 6.62 47.59 17.32
N ILE A 70 7.23 47.44 18.50
CA ILE A 70 6.77 48.10 19.73
C ILE A 70 6.89 49.61 19.62
N ALA A 71 8.00 50.12 19.08
CA ALA A 71 8.21 51.55 18.88
C ALA A 71 7.13 52.16 17.96
N LEU A 72 6.79 51.46 16.87
CA LEU A 72 5.71 51.87 15.96
C LEU A 72 4.33 51.85 16.63
N LEU A 73 4.04 50.86 17.47
CA LEU A 73 2.75 50.73 18.17
C LEU A 73 2.58 51.75 19.31
N LEU A 74 3.65 52.08 20.01
CA LEU A 74 3.63 53.06 21.10
C LEU A 74 3.41 54.50 20.59
N GLN A 75 3.81 54.79 19.34
CA GLN A 75 3.72 56.09 18.70
C GLN A 75 4.22 57.22 19.63
N ASN A 76 3.29 58.01 20.20
CA ASN A 76 3.57 59.16 21.07
C ASN A 76 2.95 59.02 22.48
N ARG A 77 2.39 57.85 22.82
CA ARG A 77 1.75 57.61 24.12
C ARG A 77 2.78 57.06 25.12
N SER A 78 2.78 57.62 26.32
CA SER A 78 3.59 57.12 27.43
C SER A 78 2.77 56.17 28.31
N GLY A 79 3.43 55.13 28.81
CA GLY A 79 2.86 54.18 29.75
C GLY A 79 3.69 52.91 29.82
N ARG A 80 3.33 52.04 30.74
CA ARG A 80 3.97 50.74 30.94
C ARG A 80 3.05 49.66 30.40
N LEU A 81 3.53 48.93 29.40
CA LEU A 81 2.77 47.86 28.77
C LEU A 81 3.31 46.50 29.17
N TRP A 82 2.44 45.55 29.52
CA TRP A 82 2.87 44.18 29.78
C TRP A 82 3.52 43.54 28.55
N LEU A 83 4.68 42.91 28.77
CA LEU A 83 5.29 41.93 27.88
C LEU A 83 4.97 40.52 28.38
N GLY A 84 5.04 39.51 27.51
CA GLY A 84 4.78 38.11 27.84
C GLY A 84 5.87 37.44 28.67
N LEU A 85 6.46 38.13 29.65
CA LEU A 85 7.62 37.67 30.42
C LEU A 85 7.26 37.59 31.91
N ARG A 86 7.31 36.38 32.47
CA ARG A 86 6.96 36.07 33.87
C ARG A 86 8.11 35.37 34.57
N LEU A 87 8.30 35.66 35.86
CA LEU A 87 9.34 35.05 36.67
C LEU A 87 9.00 33.58 36.95
N ALA A 88 9.86 32.66 36.51
CA ALA A 88 9.69 31.23 36.74
C ALA A 88 10.37 30.74 38.04
N LEU A 89 11.25 31.56 38.61
CA LEU A 89 11.99 31.28 39.84
C LEU A 89 11.34 31.97 41.04
N PRO A 90 11.64 31.54 42.28
CA PRO A 90 11.17 32.23 43.49
C PRO A 90 11.67 33.68 43.58
N CYS A 91 12.85 33.96 43.01
CA CYS A 91 13.48 35.27 43.00
C CYS A 91 14.24 35.53 41.70
N THR A 92 14.45 36.82 41.40
CA THR A 92 15.27 37.28 40.27
C THR A 92 16.74 36.93 40.47
N GLU A 93 17.40 36.51 39.38
CA GLU A 93 18.81 36.14 39.36
C GLU A 93 19.51 36.91 38.22
N PRO A 94 20.15 38.06 38.49
CA PRO A 94 20.70 38.95 37.46
C PRO A 94 21.73 38.30 36.53
N THR A 95 22.42 37.26 37.01
CA THR A 95 23.45 36.52 36.26
C THR A 95 22.86 35.46 35.32
N ARG A 96 21.60 35.07 35.50
CA ARG A 96 20.91 34.14 34.59
C ARG A 96 20.32 34.86 33.40
N ARG A 97 20.22 34.14 32.27
CA ARG A 97 19.50 34.62 31.08
C ARG A 97 18.08 35.06 31.43
N LEU A 98 17.68 36.23 30.91
CA LEU A 98 16.42 36.91 31.23
C LEU A 98 16.19 37.14 32.73
N ARG A 99 17.26 37.23 33.55
CA ARG A 99 17.18 37.42 35.01
C ARG A 99 16.36 36.34 35.76
N GLY A 100 16.18 35.16 35.17
CA GLY A 100 15.34 34.08 35.72
C GLY A 100 13.89 34.08 35.24
N PHE A 101 13.51 35.00 34.37
CA PHE A 101 12.20 35.03 33.73
C PHE A 101 12.11 34.06 32.54
N GLN A 102 10.86 33.75 32.16
CA GLN A 102 10.47 32.85 31.09
C GLN A 102 9.32 33.48 30.30
N TRP A 103 9.31 33.29 28.98
CA TRP A 103 8.22 33.76 28.13
C TRP A 103 6.93 32.96 28.42
N VAL A 104 5.77 33.55 28.18
CA VAL A 104 4.46 32.88 28.28
C VAL A 104 4.34 31.67 27.36
N THR A 105 5.13 31.62 26.28
CA THR A 105 5.30 30.47 25.38
C THR A 105 6.08 29.30 26.01
N GLY A 106 6.61 29.46 27.22
CA GLY A 106 7.34 28.42 27.95
C GLY A 106 8.82 28.31 27.62
N ASP A 107 9.36 29.12 26.71
CA ASP A 107 10.80 29.12 26.40
C ASP A 107 11.54 30.34 26.99
N ARG A 108 12.88 30.32 26.89
CA ARG A 108 13.77 31.38 27.41
C ARG A 108 14.67 31.96 26.31
N ARG A 109 14.30 31.78 25.04
CA ARG A 109 15.08 32.26 23.91
C ARG A 109 14.81 33.75 23.74
N THR A 110 15.89 34.52 23.74
CA THR A 110 15.88 35.90 23.25
C THR A 110 17.30 36.25 22.87
N ASP A 111 17.45 36.97 21.76
CA ASP A 111 18.71 37.56 21.35
C ASP A 111 18.76 39.06 21.68
N TYR A 112 17.66 39.60 22.24
CA TYR A 112 17.50 41.00 22.60
C TYR A 112 16.91 41.16 24.01
N SER A 113 17.45 42.09 24.80
CA SER A 113 16.81 42.55 26.04
C SER A 113 17.34 43.92 26.45
N ASN A 114 16.45 44.80 26.92
CA ASN A 114 16.81 46.17 27.31
C ASN A 114 16.33 46.50 28.72
N TRP A 115 16.89 45.79 29.70
CA TRP A 115 16.50 45.96 31.09
C TRP A 115 16.84 47.35 31.63
N GLY A 116 15.88 47.92 32.36
CA GLY A 116 16.07 49.09 33.21
C GLY A 116 17.15 48.89 34.28
N ALA A 117 17.47 49.98 34.99
CA ALA A 117 18.51 49.99 36.02
C ALA A 117 18.36 48.78 36.99
N PRO A 118 19.47 48.11 37.35
CA PRO A 118 19.42 46.84 38.06
C PRO A 118 18.67 46.97 39.39
N SER A 119 17.60 46.20 39.53
CA SER A 119 16.65 46.30 40.65
C SER A 119 16.99 45.35 41.81
N GLY A 120 18.27 45.02 42.03
CA GLY A 120 18.69 44.06 43.06
C GLY A 120 17.99 42.69 42.98
N ARG A 121 18.11 41.87 44.03
CA ARG A 121 17.36 40.61 44.15
C ARG A 121 15.94 40.91 44.64
N ARG A 122 14.95 40.36 43.96
CA ARG A 122 13.53 40.54 44.28
C ARG A 122 12.81 39.20 44.16
N CYS A 123 11.94 38.89 45.11
CA CYS A 123 11.22 37.61 45.16
C CYS A 123 9.71 37.80 44.99
N GLY A 124 9.01 36.70 44.70
CA GLY A 124 7.56 36.65 44.48
C GLY A 124 7.13 36.68 43.00
N GLU A 125 5.82 36.66 42.74
CA GLU A 125 5.25 36.68 41.38
C GLU A 125 5.53 38.01 40.69
N ARG A 126 6.49 37.99 39.76
CA ARG A 126 6.95 39.16 39.02
C ARG A 126 6.81 38.99 37.52
N CYS A 127 6.41 40.08 36.89
CA CYS A 127 6.16 40.19 35.48
C CYS A 127 6.87 41.46 34.96
N VAL A 128 6.97 41.60 33.64
CA VAL A 128 7.76 42.67 33.03
C VAL A 128 6.91 43.58 32.18
N THR A 129 7.09 44.89 32.35
CA THR A 129 6.52 45.91 31.47
C THR A 129 7.59 46.58 30.63
N VAL A 130 7.22 47.08 29.45
CA VAL A 130 8.05 47.95 28.62
C VAL A 130 7.60 49.40 28.71
N SER A 131 8.54 50.32 28.85
CA SER A 131 8.30 51.78 28.81
C SER A 131 8.35 52.32 27.37
N ARG A 132 8.05 53.62 27.20
CA ARG A 132 8.18 54.32 25.91
C ARG A 132 9.60 54.29 25.35
N GLU A 133 10.61 54.36 26.23
CA GLU A 133 12.03 54.30 25.88
C GLU A 133 12.51 52.85 25.64
N LEU A 134 11.56 51.91 25.47
CA LEU A 134 11.80 50.49 25.20
C LEU A 134 12.55 49.79 26.35
N ARG A 135 12.49 50.36 27.56
CA ARG A 135 13.15 49.84 28.76
C ARG A 135 12.24 48.84 29.48
N TRP A 136 12.80 47.71 29.87
CA TRP A 136 12.08 46.64 30.55
C TRP A 136 12.16 46.80 32.06
N GLU A 137 11.01 46.85 32.72
CA GLU A 137 10.87 47.09 34.15
C GLU A 137 10.13 45.95 34.85
N GLU A 138 10.65 45.51 36.00
CA GLU A 138 10.08 44.43 36.80
C GLU A 138 8.94 44.95 37.69
N ARG A 139 7.79 44.29 37.68
CA ARG A 139 6.61 44.68 38.46
C ARG A 139 5.90 43.46 39.06
N PRO A 140 5.15 43.61 40.17
CA PRO A 140 4.26 42.55 40.67
C PRO A 140 3.17 42.24 39.64
N CYS A 141 2.94 40.96 39.31
CA CYS A 141 2.00 40.55 38.25
C CYS A 141 0.54 40.95 38.53
N GLN A 142 0.17 41.08 39.81
CA GLN A 142 -1.19 41.44 40.23
C GLN A 142 -1.48 42.95 40.14
N ALA A 143 -0.44 43.79 40.14
CA ALA A 143 -0.62 45.24 40.05
C ALA A 143 -0.91 45.63 38.59
N PRO A 144 -2.00 46.35 38.29
CA PRO A 144 -2.34 46.66 36.90
C PRO A 144 -1.24 47.52 36.24
N ALA A 145 -0.96 47.22 34.97
CA ALA A 145 -0.15 48.09 34.11
C ALA A 145 -1.05 49.01 33.28
N ASP A 146 -0.48 50.00 32.60
CA ASP A 146 -1.25 51.00 31.83
C ASP A 146 -1.83 50.39 30.53
N GLY A 147 -1.30 49.24 30.11
CA GLY A 147 -1.79 48.47 28.98
C GLY A 147 -1.00 47.17 28.77
N PHE A 148 -1.16 46.55 27.60
CA PHE A 148 -0.47 45.32 27.24
C PHE A 148 -0.28 45.18 25.73
N LEU A 149 0.71 44.37 25.34
CA LEU A 149 1.03 44.06 23.94
C LEU A 149 0.73 42.59 23.68
N CYS A 150 0.00 42.32 22.60
CA CYS A 150 -0.28 40.97 22.11
C CYS A 150 0.49 40.69 20.82
N GLU A 151 0.87 39.43 20.65
CA GLU A 151 1.49 38.87 19.45
C GLU A 151 0.61 37.71 18.94
N TYR A 152 0.38 37.68 17.64
CA TYR A 152 -0.43 36.70 16.93
C TYR A 152 0.36 36.17 15.73
N ASN A 153 0.47 34.86 15.59
CA ASN A 153 1.18 34.24 14.47
C ASN A 153 0.19 33.53 13.54
N TYR A 154 0.26 33.84 12.25
CA TYR A 154 -0.61 33.28 11.21
C TYR A 154 0.22 32.69 10.06
N GLY A 155 -0.12 31.47 9.63
CA GLY A 155 0.60 30.74 8.59
C GLY A 155 0.49 31.29 7.16
N GLY A 156 -0.17 32.43 6.95
CA GLY A 156 -0.36 33.03 5.62
C GLY A 156 -0.86 34.47 5.70
N SER A 157 -0.82 35.17 4.57
CA SER A 157 -1.29 36.55 4.45
C SER A 157 -2.23 36.68 3.26
N CYS A 158 -3.37 37.33 3.48
CA CYS A 158 -4.36 37.64 2.46
C CYS A 158 -3.83 38.70 1.49
N PRO A 159 -4.13 38.57 0.19
CA PRO A 159 -3.71 39.58 -0.78
C PRO A 159 -4.36 40.93 -0.45
N ARG A 160 -3.60 42.04 -0.55
CA ARG A 160 -4.20 43.37 -0.43
C ARG A 160 -5.11 43.64 -1.64
N LEU A 161 -6.26 44.24 -1.40
CA LEU A 161 -7.11 44.72 -2.49
C LEU A 161 -6.43 45.92 -3.18
N PRO A 162 -6.50 46.01 -4.51
CA PRO A 162 -5.86 47.11 -5.25
C PRO A 162 -6.47 48.45 -4.81
N PRO A 163 -5.65 49.50 -4.67
CA PRO A 163 -6.15 50.83 -4.35
C PRO A 163 -7.06 51.27 -5.49
N THR A 164 -8.34 51.48 -5.17
CA THR A 164 -9.31 51.95 -6.15
C THR A 164 -9.51 53.45 -5.94
N GLU A 165 -9.32 54.26 -6.98
CA GLU A 165 -9.42 55.72 -6.88
C GLU A 165 -10.76 56.13 -6.24
N GLY A 166 -10.68 56.77 -5.06
CA GLY A 166 -11.85 57.28 -4.34
C GLY A 166 -12.64 56.28 -3.50
N LEU A 167 -12.23 55.00 -3.40
CA LEU A 167 -12.92 53.99 -2.60
C LEU A 167 -12.02 53.45 -1.49
N PRO A 168 -12.08 54.04 -0.27
CA PRO A 168 -11.27 53.57 0.85
C PRO A 168 -11.74 52.18 1.29
N VAL A 169 -10.80 51.24 1.35
CA VAL A 169 -11.01 49.90 1.89
C VAL A 169 -10.70 49.93 3.39
N THR A 170 -11.64 49.44 4.20
CA THR A 170 -11.38 49.23 5.64
C THR A 170 -11.23 47.75 5.91
N TYR A 171 -10.04 47.33 6.33
CA TYR A 171 -9.79 45.95 6.75
C TYR A 171 -10.08 45.79 8.23
N THR A 172 -10.63 44.64 8.61
CA THR A 172 -10.79 44.20 10.00
C THR A 172 -10.12 42.85 10.18
N THR A 173 -9.17 42.76 11.11
CA THR A 173 -8.45 41.50 11.40
C THR A 173 -9.26 40.60 12.36
N PRO A 174 -8.96 39.28 12.44
CA PRO A 174 -9.63 38.37 13.36
C PRO A 174 -9.50 38.75 14.84
N PHE A 175 -8.44 39.46 15.20
CA PHE A 175 -8.20 39.97 16.56
C PHE A 175 -8.77 41.39 16.77
N GLY A 176 -9.61 41.88 15.85
CA GLY A 176 -10.41 43.10 16.02
C GLY A 176 -9.74 44.41 15.58
N ALA A 177 -8.52 44.39 15.05
CA ALA A 177 -7.89 45.61 14.55
C ALA A 177 -8.56 46.11 13.27
N ARG A 178 -8.78 47.42 13.15
CA ARG A 178 -9.42 48.06 11.99
C ARG A 178 -8.51 49.13 11.39
N GLY A 179 -8.42 49.19 10.05
CA GLY A 179 -7.57 50.16 9.34
C GLY A 179 -7.41 49.87 7.84
N GLY A 180 -6.84 50.82 7.09
CA GLY A 180 -6.59 50.69 5.65
C GLY A 180 -5.16 50.27 5.27
N ASP A 181 -4.19 50.44 6.18
CA ASP A 181 -2.76 50.48 5.83
C ASP A 181 -1.96 49.21 6.20
N PHE A 182 -2.62 48.11 6.55
CA PHE A 182 -2.00 46.86 7.03
C PHE A 182 -1.03 46.19 6.04
N GLN A 183 0.28 46.12 6.34
CA GLN A 183 1.30 45.50 5.46
C GLN A 183 1.02 44.04 5.12
N ALA A 184 0.65 43.24 6.14
CA ALA A 184 0.13 41.89 5.97
C ALA A 184 -1.28 41.79 6.57
N LEU A 185 -2.10 40.91 6.01
CA LEU A 185 -3.47 40.70 6.46
C LEU A 185 -3.64 39.24 6.87
N PRO A 186 -3.95 38.93 8.12
CA PRO A 186 -4.09 37.53 8.55
C PRO A 186 -5.30 36.84 7.90
N PRO A 187 -5.32 35.51 7.81
CA PRO A 187 -6.47 34.74 7.32
C PRO A 187 -7.72 35.06 8.15
N ARG A 188 -8.91 34.98 7.53
CA ARG A 188 -10.20 35.38 8.13
C ARG A 188 -10.39 36.87 8.36
N SER A 189 -9.47 37.72 7.88
CA SER A 189 -9.71 39.17 7.82
C SER A 189 -10.91 39.48 6.93
N THR A 190 -11.64 40.55 7.25
CA THR A 190 -12.70 41.09 6.40
C THR A 190 -12.27 42.42 5.78
N ALA A 191 -12.73 42.69 4.57
CA ALA A 191 -12.52 43.96 3.88
C ALA A 191 -13.90 44.57 3.58
N SER A 192 -14.13 45.77 4.09
CA SER A 192 -15.37 46.53 3.88
C SER A 192 -15.10 47.70 2.95
N ILE A 193 -15.95 47.85 1.93
CA ILE A 193 -15.95 48.95 0.97
C ILE A 193 -17.35 49.58 1.00
N PRO A 194 -17.59 50.54 1.92
CA PRO A 194 -18.94 51.06 2.20
C PRO A 194 -19.60 51.70 0.98
N ALA A 195 -18.84 52.41 0.16
CA ALA A 195 -19.33 53.08 -1.06
C ALA A 195 -19.91 52.10 -2.10
N MET A 196 -19.57 50.82 -2.01
CA MET A 196 -20.09 49.75 -2.88
C MET A 196 -21.04 48.80 -2.14
N GLY A 197 -21.24 48.98 -0.83
CA GLY A 197 -21.95 48.03 0.03
C GLY A 197 -21.32 46.63 0.01
N LEU A 198 -20.00 46.54 -0.21
CA LEU A 198 -19.30 45.27 -0.41
C LEU A 198 -18.52 44.90 0.85
N GLU A 199 -18.78 43.70 1.36
CA GLU A 199 -18.03 43.09 2.45
C GLU A 199 -17.46 41.75 1.98
N LEU A 200 -16.14 41.63 2.03
CA LEU A 200 -15.39 40.44 1.63
C LEU A 200 -14.74 39.82 2.85
N ARG A 201 -14.61 38.50 2.84
CA ARG A 201 -13.87 37.72 3.84
C ARG A 201 -12.77 36.96 3.15
N CYS A 202 -11.58 37.01 3.72
CA CYS A 202 -10.46 36.22 3.23
C CYS A 202 -10.48 34.82 3.85
N SER A 203 -10.47 33.79 3.02
CA SER A 203 -10.43 32.40 3.44
C SER A 203 -9.61 31.56 2.46
N GLU A 204 -9.16 30.40 2.93
CA GLU A 204 -8.64 29.37 2.04
C GLU A 204 -9.84 28.79 1.28
N GLU A 205 -9.90 29.01 -0.03
CA GLU A 205 -10.97 28.46 -0.87
C GLU A 205 -10.35 27.79 -2.09
N GLY A 206 -10.68 26.50 -2.27
CA GLY A 206 -10.30 25.69 -3.42
C GLY A 206 -9.20 24.66 -3.14
N GLU A 207 -9.04 23.70 -4.06
CA GLU A 207 -8.05 22.62 -3.98
C GLU A 207 -6.60 23.12 -4.04
N SER A 208 -6.37 24.35 -4.50
CA SER A 208 -5.04 24.95 -4.62
C SER A 208 -4.48 25.53 -3.31
N GLY A 209 -5.25 25.54 -2.21
CA GLY A 209 -4.77 25.95 -0.87
C GLY A 209 -4.38 27.43 -0.74
N GLY A 210 -4.80 28.30 -1.67
CA GLY A 210 -4.49 29.73 -1.64
C GLY A 210 -5.51 30.57 -0.86
N LEU A 211 -5.05 31.56 -0.11
CA LEU A 211 -5.91 32.56 0.53
C LEU A 211 -6.49 33.53 -0.51
N ARG A 212 -7.82 33.59 -0.60
CA ARG A 212 -8.53 34.50 -1.52
C ARG A 212 -9.66 35.22 -0.82
N TRP A 213 -10.07 36.35 -1.40
CA TRP A 213 -11.27 37.06 -0.96
C TRP A 213 -12.52 36.39 -1.52
N GLY A 214 -13.52 36.20 -0.68
CA GLY A 214 -14.84 35.70 -1.02
C GLY A 214 -15.95 36.44 -0.27
N ARG A 215 -17.21 36.10 -0.54
CA ARG A 215 -18.38 36.60 0.20
C ARG A 215 -19.49 35.56 0.19
N ALA A 216 -20.38 35.57 1.18
CA ALA A 216 -21.49 34.62 1.24
C ALA A 216 -22.51 34.82 0.09
N ALA A 217 -22.72 36.06 -0.35
CA ALA A 217 -23.66 36.35 -1.43
C ALA A 217 -23.14 35.82 -2.78
N PRO A 218 -23.95 35.07 -3.56
CA PRO A 218 -23.53 34.53 -4.84
C PRO A 218 -23.28 35.63 -5.89
N GLY A 219 -22.56 35.28 -6.94
CA GLY A 219 -22.23 36.13 -8.07
C GLY A 219 -21.00 37.02 -7.85
N ALA A 220 -20.56 37.63 -8.95
CA ALA A 220 -19.40 38.50 -8.99
C ALA A 220 -19.65 39.84 -8.28
N TRP A 221 -18.58 40.48 -7.83
CA TRP A 221 -18.54 41.91 -7.53
C TRP A 221 -17.91 42.67 -8.70
N PRO A 222 -17.85 44.01 -8.69
CA PRO A 222 -17.35 44.77 -9.85
C PRO A 222 -15.96 44.33 -10.28
N CYS A 223 -15.80 44.03 -11.58
CA CYS A 223 -14.62 43.37 -12.14
C CYS A 223 -13.30 44.13 -11.90
N ARG A 224 -13.39 45.45 -11.71
CA ARG A 224 -12.24 46.32 -11.37
C ARG A 224 -11.57 45.93 -10.06
N LEU A 225 -12.33 45.38 -9.12
CA LEU A 225 -11.83 44.91 -7.85
C LEU A 225 -11.59 43.41 -7.93
N THR A 226 -10.31 43.00 -7.90
CA THR A 226 -9.89 41.59 -7.84
C THR A 226 -10.62 40.66 -8.83
N ASN A 227 -10.79 41.12 -10.08
CA ASN A 227 -11.46 40.35 -11.14
C ASN A 227 -12.88 39.89 -10.75
N GLY A 228 -13.60 40.69 -9.95
CA GLY A 228 -14.96 40.36 -9.50
C GLY A 228 -15.06 39.12 -8.61
N GLY A 229 -13.91 38.59 -8.14
CA GLY A 229 -13.83 37.33 -7.43
C GLY A 229 -13.91 36.09 -8.31
N CYS A 230 -13.88 36.26 -9.63
CA CYS A 230 -13.98 35.16 -10.59
C CYS A 230 -12.68 34.36 -10.63
N GLU A 231 -12.79 33.03 -10.61
CA GLU A 231 -11.66 32.13 -10.91
C GLU A 231 -11.26 32.24 -12.39
N GLY A 232 -12.25 32.35 -13.28
CA GLY A 232 -12.05 32.60 -14.71
C GLY A 232 -12.04 34.10 -15.06
N ALA A 233 -12.73 34.49 -16.13
CA ALA A 233 -12.81 35.88 -16.57
C ALA A 233 -14.05 36.59 -16.02
N CYS A 234 -13.90 37.84 -15.58
CA CYS A 234 -15.01 38.71 -15.20
C CYS A 234 -15.41 39.62 -16.37
N GLY A 235 -16.70 39.63 -16.71
CA GLY A 235 -17.30 40.52 -17.70
C GLY A 235 -18.47 41.31 -17.11
N GLU A 236 -18.94 42.32 -17.86
CA GLU A 236 -20.17 43.05 -17.52
C GLU A 236 -21.27 42.70 -18.52
N GLU A 237 -22.38 42.16 -18.05
CA GLU A 237 -23.55 41.82 -18.86
C GLU A 237 -24.73 42.67 -18.38
N GLY A 238 -25.23 43.57 -19.24
CA GLY A 238 -26.29 44.51 -18.87
C GLY A 238 -25.93 45.44 -17.70
N GLY A 239 -24.65 45.78 -17.54
CA GLY A 239 -24.15 46.62 -16.45
C GLY A 239 -23.97 45.90 -15.11
N ARG A 240 -24.12 44.57 -15.06
CA ARG A 240 -23.87 43.75 -13.87
C ARG A 240 -22.63 42.87 -14.08
N PRO A 241 -21.74 42.75 -13.09
CA PRO A 241 -20.56 41.89 -13.20
C PRO A 241 -20.99 40.42 -13.20
N ARG A 242 -20.40 39.62 -14.10
CA ARG A 242 -20.64 38.18 -14.25
C ARG A 242 -19.33 37.44 -14.53
N CYS A 243 -19.15 36.30 -13.87
CA CYS A 243 -18.01 35.42 -14.10
C CYS A 243 -18.27 34.45 -15.26
N SER A 244 -17.21 34.13 -16.00
CA SER A 244 -17.17 33.14 -17.07
C SER A 244 -15.98 32.21 -16.86
N CYS A 245 -16.16 30.92 -17.15
CA CYS A 245 -15.14 29.90 -16.93
C CYS A 245 -14.44 29.53 -18.25
N PRO A 246 -13.17 29.08 -18.17
CA PRO A 246 -12.47 28.55 -19.34
C PRO A 246 -13.15 27.30 -19.89
N ASP A 247 -12.81 26.94 -21.14
CA ASP A 247 -13.39 25.79 -21.83
C ASP A 247 -13.26 24.50 -21.00
N GLY A 248 -14.34 23.71 -20.98
CA GLY A 248 -14.41 22.46 -20.21
C GLY A 248 -14.71 22.63 -18.72
N LYS A 249 -15.00 23.85 -18.25
CA LYS A 249 -15.47 24.13 -16.88
C LYS A 249 -16.80 24.86 -16.88
N VAL A 250 -17.54 24.71 -15.78
CA VAL A 250 -18.79 25.41 -15.53
C VAL A 250 -18.68 26.30 -14.30
N LEU A 251 -19.48 27.37 -14.30
CA LEU A 251 -19.57 28.28 -13.18
C LEU A 251 -20.22 27.55 -11.99
N ALA A 252 -19.52 27.55 -10.86
CA ALA A 252 -20.00 26.95 -9.63
C ALA A 252 -21.23 27.70 -9.06
N LEU A 253 -21.90 27.10 -8.09
CA LEU A 253 -23.11 27.64 -7.46
C LEU A 253 -22.90 28.99 -6.77
N ASP A 254 -21.68 29.29 -6.35
CA ASP A 254 -21.30 30.59 -5.78
C ASP A 254 -21.27 31.71 -6.83
N GLY A 255 -21.40 31.37 -8.12
CA GLY A 255 -21.35 32.30 -9.24
C GLY A 255 -19.97 32.91 -9.49
N ARG A 256 -18.89 32.29 -8.97
CA ARG A 256 -17.51 32.80 -9.06
C ARG A 256 -16.45 31.73 -9.33
N GLY A 257 -16.56 30.56 -8.69
CA GLY A 257 -15.65 29.44 -8.89
C GLY A 257 -15.91 28.70 -10.20
N CYS A 258 -14.91 27.97 -10.69
CA CYS A 258 -15.03 27.16 -11.89
C CYS A 258 -14.81 25.68 -11.56
N SER A 259 -15.87 24.89 -11.60
CA SER A 259 -15.82 23.45 -11.37
C SER A 259 -15.85 22.68 -12.69
N SER A 260 -15.23 21.50 -12.72
CA SER A 260 -15.44 20.57 -13.83
C SER A 260 -16.91 20.13 -13.85
N PRO A 261 -17.56 19.98 -15.02
CA PRO A 261 -18.87 19.36 -15.14
C PRO A 261 -18.91 17.94 -14.54
N CYS A 262 -17.75 17.27 -14.48
CA CYS A 262 -17.60 15.96 -13.85
C CYS A 262 -17.47 16.02 -12.32
N ALA A 263 -17.24 17.20 -11.74
CA ALA A 263 -17.16 17.34 -10.29
C ALA A 263 -18.55 17.13 -9.68
N GLY A 264 -18.78 15.96 -9.10
CA GLY A 264 -20.08 15.56 -8.57
C GLY A 264 -21.05 14.98 -9.61
N ALA A 265 -20.57 14.63 -10.80
CA ALA A 265 -21.39 13.93 -11.79
C ALA A 265 -21.76 12.52 -11.30
N PRO A 266 -23.01 12.07 -11.48
CA PRO A 266 -23.49 10.78 -11.00
C PRO A 266 -23.08 9.61 -11.92
N CYS A 267 -21.88 9.63 -12.51
CA CYS A 267 -21.43 8.55 -13.39
C CYS A 267 -20.94 7.34 -12.57
N GLN A 268 -21.40 6.14 -12.91
CA GLN A 268 -20.97 4.91 -12.22
C GLN A 268 -19.49 4.57 -12.46
N HIS A 269 -19.01 4.70 -13.71
CA HIS A 269 -17.63 4.37 -14.08
C HIS A 269 -16.82 5.61 -14.45
N HIS A 270 -16.96 6.13 -15.66
CA HIS A 270 -16.16 7.25 -16.15
C HIS A 270 -17.03 8.47 -16.47
N CYS A 271 -16.50 9.66 -16.19
CA CYS A 271 -17.08 10.93 -16.61
C CYS A 271 -16.15 11.64 -17.57
N VAL A 272 -16.68 12.06 -18.72
CA VAL A 272 -15.95 12.80 -19.75
C VAL A 272 -16.60 14.15 -19.94
N VAL A 273 -15.79 15.21 -19.92
CA VAL A 273 -16.26 16.58 -20.15
C VAL A 273 -16.65 16.73 -21.62
N ASN A 274 -17.85 17.23 -21.87
CA ASN A 274 -18.37 17.52 -23.20
C ASN A 274 -18.86 18.98 -23.27
N GLY A 275 -17.96 19.90 -23.62
CA GLY A 275 -18.22 21.33 -23.58
C GLY A 275 -18.48 21.83 -22.15
N SER A 276 -19.66 22.41 -21.92
CA SER A 276 -20.15 22.80 -20.58
C SER A 276 -20.94 21.70 -19.88
N THR A 277 -21.06 20.52 -20.48
CA THR A 277 -21.77 19.37 -19.92
C THR A 277 -20.80 18.22 -19.66
N PHE A 278 -21.33 17.10 -19.18
CA PHE A 278 -20.58 15.86 -19.05
C PHE A 278 -21.32 14.72 -19.75
N LEU A 279 -20.58 13.69 -20.12
CA LEU A 279 -21.09 12.42 -20.60
C LEU A 279 -20.52 11.30 -19.72
N CYS A 280 -21.39 10.41 -19.24
CA CYS A 280 -20.94 9.20 -18.57
C CYS A 280 -20.55 8.14 -19.60
N MET A 281 -19.46 7.44 -19.34
CA MET A 281 -18.97 6.33 -20.15
C MET A 281 -18.70 5.12 -19.25
N CYS A 282 -18.96 3.94 -19.78
CA CYS A 282 -18.76 2.69 -19.08
C CYS A 282 -17.42 2.05 -19.44
N GLU A 283 -16.85 1.28 -18.52
CA GLU A 283 -15.69 0.43 -18.76
C GLU A 283 -16.02 -0.67 -19.79
N SER A 284 -14.99 -1.28 -20.39
CA SER A 284 -15.19 -2.37 -21.36
C SER A 284 -15.97 -3.54 -20.74
N GLY A 285 -16.90 -4.12 -21.50
CA GLY A 285 -17.81 -5.16 -21.00
C GLY A 285 -19.11 -4.62 -20.38
N TYR A 286 -19.31 -3.31 -20.41
CA TYR A 286 -20.52 -2.66 -19.91
C TYR A 286 -21.08 -1.67 -20.93
N ARG A 287 -22.41 -1.52 -20.93
CA ARG A 287 -23.13 -0.50 -21.69
C ARG A 287 -23.76 0.54 -20.78
N LEU A 288 -23.89 1.75 -21.30
CA LEU A 288 -24.59 2.83 -20.59
C LEU A 288 -26.09 2.53 -20.56
N ALA A 289 -26.66 2.53 -19.35
CA ALA A 289 -28.07 2.31 -19.12
C ALA A 289 -28.92 3.49 -19.63
N ALA A 290 -30.24 3.29 -19.68
CA ALA A 290 -31.19 4.28 -20.19
C ALA A 290 -31.25 5.58 -19.36
N ASP A 291 -30.79 5.53 -18.11
CA ASP A 291 -30.68 6.71 -17.24
C ASP A 291 -29.51 7.64 -17.63
N GLY A 292 -28.60 7.16 -18.49
CA GLY A 292 -27.43 7.90 -18.96
C GLY A 292 -26.30 8.00 -17.94
N SER A 293 -26.35 7.26 -16.83
CA SER A 293 -25.39 7.33 -15.72
C SER A 293 -24.90 5.97 -15.22
N SER A 294 -25.79 4.99 -15.17
CA SER A 294 -25.47 3.64 -14.73
C SER A 294 -24.88 2.80 -15.85
N CYS A 295 -24.07 1.83 -15.47
CA CYS A 295 -23.44 0.89 -16.37
C CYS A 295 -24.00 -0.51 -16.11
N GLU A 296 -24.68 -1.04 -17.12
CA GLU A 296 -25.19 -2.40 -17.14
C GLU A 296 -24.17 -3.31 -17.79
N ASP A 297 -23.99 -4.48 -17.22
CA ASP A 297 -23.15 -5.53 -17.79
C ASP A 297 -23.68 -5.95 -19.17
N ASP A 298 -22.80 -6.03 -20.16
CA ASP A 298 -23.13 -6.55 -21.47
C ASP A 298 -23.05 -8.07 -21.44
N ASP A 299 -24.20 -8.74 -21.61
CA ASP A 299 -24.23 -10.20 -21.67
C ASP A 299 -23.62 -10.70 -22.99
N ASP A 300 -22.31 -10.90 -22.98
CA ASP A 300 -21.52 -11.38 -24.11
C ASP A 300 -22.07 -12.71 -24.66
N CYS A 301 -22.58 -13.58 -23.78
CA CYS A 301 -23.14 -14.87 -24.15
C CYS A 301 -24.47 -14.73 -24.91
N ALA A 302 -25.28 -13.72 -24.58
CA ALA A 302 -26.52 -13.40 -25.29
C ALA A 302 -26.26 -12.65 -26.60
N VAL A 303 -25.27 -11.75 -26.62
CA VAL A 303 -24.90 -10.97 -27.82
C VAL A 303 -24.21 -11.85 -28.86
N LEU A 304 -23.35 -12.78 -28.43
CA LEU A 304 -22.60 -13.70 -29.28
C LEU A 304 -22.85 -15.17 -28.90
N PRO A 305 -23.92 -15.80 -29.42
CA PRO A 305 -24.32 -17.17 -29.05
C PRO A 305 -23.29 -18.29 -29.34
N ARG A 306 -22.20 -17.99 -30.05
CA ARG A 306 -21.11 -18.94 -30.39
C ARG A 306 -19.73 -18.45 -29.94
N LEU A 307 -19.71 -17.63 -28.90
CA LEU A 307 -18.48 -17.08 -28.34
C LEU A 307 -17.59 -18.15 -27.71
N CYS A 308 -18.18 -19.15 -27.04
CA CYS A 308 -17.49 -20.30 -26.45
C CYS A 308 -17.77 -21.58 -27.24
N GLU A 309 -16.84 -22.55 -27.21
CA GLU A 309 -17.01 -23.85 -27.88
C GLU A 309 -18.12 -24.70 -27.25
N GLN A 310 -18.27 -24.64 -25.91
CA GLN A 310 -19.24 -25.45 -25.17
C GLN A 310 -20.18 -24.57 -24.34
N VAL A 311 -19.78 -24.19 -23.12
CA VAL A 311 -20.62 -23.40 -22.21
C VAL A 311 -20.06 -22.00 -22.10
N CYS A 312 -20.89 -21.00 -22.39
CA CYS A 312 -20.59 -19.60 -22.08
C CYS A 312 -21.28 -19.25 -20.76
N VAL A 313 -20.54 -18.60 -19.86
CA VAL A 313 -21.06 -18.07 -18.60
C VAL A 313 -20.77 -16.58 -18.58
N ASN A 314 -21.82 -15.77 -18.52
CA ASN A 314 -21.67 -14.33 -18.42
C ASN A 314 -21.16 -13.95 -17.02
N THR A 315 -20.26 -12.97 -16.96
CA THR A 315 -19.64 -12.47 -15.72
C THR A 315 -19.64 -10.95 -15.71
N GLU A 316 -19.59 -10.30 -14.55
CA GLU A 316 -19.55 -8.83 -14.52
C GLU A 316 -18.29 -8.28 -15.21
N GLY A 317 -18.49 -7.56 -16.33
CA GLY A 317 -17.46 -6.97 -17.18
C GLY A 317 -16.88 -7.89 -18.25
N GLY A 318 -17.48 -9.07 -18.49
CA GLY A 318 -17.03 -9.98 -19.54
C GLY A 318 -17.66 -11.37 -19.46
N PHE A 319 -16.91 -12.40 -19.87
CA PHE A 319 -17.43 -13.77 -19.87
C PHE A 319 -16.36 -14.81 -19.56
N GLU A 320 -16.81 -15.97 -19.10
CA GLU A 320 -16.00 -17.16 -18.89
C GLU A 320 -16.51 -18.33 -19.75
N CYS A 321 -15.61 -18.92 -20.54
CA CYS A 321 -15.90 -20.17 -21.24
C CYS A 321 -15.60 -21.37 -20.35
N ARG A 322 -16.58 -22.27 -20.21
CA ARG A 322 -16.46 -23.51 -19.43
C ARG A 322 -16.70 -24.73 -20.31
N CYS A 323 -16.01 -25.81 -19.95
CA CYS A 323 -16.22 -27.10 -20.58
C CYS A 323 -17.27 -27.91 -19.84
N HIS A 324 -17.96 -28.79 -20.56
CA HIS A 324 -18.84 -29.79 -19.99
C HIS A 324 -18.08 -30.74 -19.06
N ARG A 325 -18.81 -31.43 -18.18
CA ARG A 325 -18.22 -32.42 -17.29
C ARG A 325 -17.48 -33.51 -18.09
N GLY A 326 -16.24 -33.81 -17.69
CA GLY A 326 -15.37 -34.76 -18.40
C GLY A 326 -14.54 -34.14 -19.52
N TYR A 327 -14.55 -32.81 -19.65
CA TYR A 327 -13.69 -32.04 -20.56
C TYR A 327 -12.87 -31.01 -19.77
N GLU A 328 -11.68 -30.70 -20.28
CA GLU A 328 -10.78 -29.67 -19.78
C GLU A 328 -10.49 -28.62 -20.86
N MET A 329 -10.19 -27.40 -20.42
CA MET A 329 -9.87 -26.28 -21.30
C MET A 329 -8.38 -26.32 -21.63
N LEU A 330 -8.04 -26.64 -22.87
CA LEU A 330 -6.68 -26.64 -23.40
C LEU A 330 -6.60 -25.72 -24.61
N GLU A 331 -5.77 -24.68 -24.53
CA GLU A 331 -5.54 -23.69 -25.60
C GLU A 331 -6.84 -23.04 -26.12
N GLY A 332 -7.79 -22.73 -25.22
CA GLY A 332 -9.07 -22.11 -25.57
C GLY A 332 -10.07 -23.08 -26.23
N ARG A 333 -9.81 -24.39 -26.18
CA ARG A 333 -10.72 -25.44 -26.66
C ARG A 333 -11.01 -26.47 -25.59
N CYS A 334 -12.22 -27.01 -25.63
CA CYS A 334 -12.63 -28.05 -24.69
C CYS A 334 -12.26 -29.44 -25.23
N ARG A 335 -11.37 -30.12 -24.53
CA ARG A 335 -10.92 -31.48 -24.86
C ARG A 335 -11.36 -32.48 -23.81
N PRO A 336 -11.73 -33.72 -24.19
CA PRO A 336 -12.05 -34.75 -23.21
C PRO A 336 -10.88 -34.94 -22.25
N ILE A 337 -11.15 -34.98 -20.95
CA ILE A 337 -10.15 -35.32 -19.95
C ILE A 337 -9.69 -36.75 -20.23
N SER A 338 -8.38 -36.92 -20.41
CA SER A 338 -7.79 -38.23 -20.63
C SER A 338 -8.06 -39.14 -19.44
N ARG A 339 -8.56 -40.35 -19.71
CA ARG A 339 -8.73 -41.36 -18.65
C ARG A 339 -7.39 -41.92 -18.19
N CYS A 340 -6.32 -41.67 -18.95
CA CYS A 340 -4.96 -42.04 -18.58
C CYS A 340 -4.40 -41.26 -17.38
N TYR A 341 -4.99 -40.12 -17.03
CA TYR A 341 -4.52 -39.35 -15.87
C TYR A 341 -4.74 -40.08 -14.54
N GLU A 342 -5.82 -40.86 -14.44
CA GLU A 342 -6.17 -41.69 -13.27
C GLU A 342 -5.93 -43.19 -13.52
N ALA A 343 -5.35 -43.54 -14.67
CA ALA A 343 -5.15 -44.93 -15.03
C ALA A 343 -3.99 -45.55 -14.21
N PRO A 344 -4.19 -46.73 -13.59
CA PRO A 344 -3.14 -47.43 -12.85
C PRO A 344 -2.16 -48.17 -13.78
N CYS A 345 -1.78 -47.60 -14.92
CA CYS A 345 -0.84 -48.23 -15.85
C CYS A 345 0.60 -48.11 -15.33
N GLU A 346 1.35 -49.21 -15.32
CA GLU A 346 2.74 -49.22 -14.86
C GLU A 346 3.69 -48.45 -15.79
N GLN A 347 3.43 -48.49 -17.11
CA GLN A 347 4.35 -47.92 -18.11
C GLN A 347 3.65 -46.93 -19.05
N ARG A 348 2.87 -47.43 -20.03
CA ARG A 348 2.20 -46.58 -21.02
C ARG A 348 0.69 -46.71 -20.92
N CYS A 349 -0.01 -45.60 -21.13
CA CYS A 349 -1.46 -45.56 -21.24
C CYS A 349 -1.88 -44.89 -22.55
N GLU A 350 -2.89 -45.46 -23.20
CA GLU A 350 -3.53 -44.90 -24.40
C GLU A 350 -5.04 -44.76 -24.15
N ASP A 351 -5.61 -43.60 -24.45
CA ASP A 351 -7.06 -43.42 -24.41
C ASP A 351 -7.72 -44.21 -25.54
N VAL A 352 -8.76 -44.96 -25.22
CA VAL A 352 -9.55 -45.71 -26.20
C VAL A 352 -11.05 -45.44 -26.02
N PRO A 353 -11.87 -45.58 -27.08
CA PRO A 353 -13.32 -45.41 -26.94
C PRO A 353 -13.88 -46.27 -25.81
N GLY A 354 -14.42 -45.62 -24.77
CA GLY A 354 -15.00 -46.29 -23.60
C GLY A 354 -14.07 -46.53 -22.41
N GLY A 355 -12.78 -46.18 -22.48
CA GLY A 355 -11.83 -46.46 -21.40
C GLY A 355 -10.40 -46.00 -21.65
N TYR A 356 -9.45 -46.70 -21.05
CA TYR A 356 -8.02 -46.58 -21.32
C TYR A 356 -7.45 -47.98 -21.54
N ARG A 357 -6.32 -48.08 -22.23
CA ARG A 357 -5.56 -49.33 -22.36
C ARG A 357 -4.13 -49.10 -21.88
N CYS A 358 -3.61 -50.02 -21.08
CA CYS A 358 -2.21 -50.01 -20.73
C CYS A 358 -1.40 -50.76 -21.79
N SER A 359 -0.22 -50.25 -22.12
CA SER A 359 0.76 -50.91 -22.97
C SER A 359 2.14 -50.83 -22.31
N CYS A 360 3.03 -51.75 -22.70
CA CYS A 360 4.35 -51.87 -22.12
C CYS A 360 5.43 -51.41 -23.11
N PHE A 361 6.59 -51.02 -22.58
CA PHE A 361 7.79 -50.77 -23.38
C PHE A 361 8.29 -52.07 -24.04
N PRO A 362 9.07 -51.97 -25.13
CA PRO A 362 9.68 -53.15 -25.77
C PRO A 362 10.45 -54.01 -24.75
N GLY A 363 10.32 -55.34 -24.85
CA GLY A 363 10.88 -56.30 -23.88
C GLY A 363 9.91 -56.70 -22.76
N TYR A 364 8.78 -56.00 -22.61
CA TYR A 364 7.74 -56.30 -21.62
C TYR A 364 6.41 -56.64 -22.29
N ALA A 365 5.64 -57.54 -21.67
CA ALA A 365 4.28 -57.87 -22.06
C ALA A 365 3.33 -57.61 -20.88
N VAL A 366 2.10 -57.21 -21.20
CA VAL A 366 1.06 -56.99 -20.19
C VAL A 366 0.76 -58.32 -19.48
N ASP A 367 0.70 -58.33 -18.15
CA ASP A 367 0.31 -59.52 -17.38
C ASP A 367 -1.13 -59.92 -17.71
N PRO A 368 -1.39 -61.14 -18.20
CA PRO A 368 -2.75 -61.62 -18.46
C PRO A 368 -3.68 -61.60 -17.24
N ARG A 369 -3.11 -61.66 -16.03
CA ARG A 369 -3.86 -61.63 -14.76
C ARG A 369 -3.99 -60.23 -14.17
N ALA A 370 -3.16 -59.28 -14.61
CA ALA A 370 -3.14 -57.90 -14.14
C ALA A 370 -2.82 -56.94 -15.30
N PRO A 371 -3.83 -56.49 -16.08
CA PRO A 371 -3.62 -55.72 -17.31
C PRO A 371 -2.93 -54.36 -17.14
N ALA A 372 -2.81 -53.91 -15.90
CA ALA A 372 -2.11 -52.70 -15.49
C ALA A 372 -0.59 -52.90 -15.32
N ARG A 373 -0.12 -54.15 -15.21
CA ARG A 373 1.26 -54.52 -14.91
C ARG A 373 1.99 -55.04 -16.14
N CYS A 374 3.28 -54.73 -16.20
CA CYS A 374 4.17 -55.13 -17.26
C CYS A 374 5.17 -56.17 -16.74
N LEU A 375 5.16 -57.36 -17.34
CA LEU A 375 6.11 -58.43 -17.05
C LEU A 375 7.16 -58.50 -18.14
N LEU A 376 8.42 -58.69 -17.73
CA LEU A 376 9.52 -58.91 -18.67
C LEU A 376 9.19 -60.17 -19.50
N HIS A 377 9.23 -60.03 -20.82
CA HIS A 377 8.91 -61.10 -21.76
C HIS A 377 10.11 -61.36 -22.67
N CYS A 378 10.90 -62.38 -22.36
CA CYS A 378 12.04 -62.81 -23.18
C CYS A 378 11.65 -63.97 -24.11
N ASN A 379 11.95 -63.85 -25.41
CA ASN A 379 11.52 -64.81 -26.44
C ASN A 379 12.63 -65.82 -26.85
N ARG A 380 13.24 -66.48 -25.84
CA ARG A 380 14.32 -67.51 -25.87
C ARG A 380 15.73 -67.00 -25.62
N SER A 381 16.32 -67.53 -24.53
CA SER A 381 17.72 -67.53 -24.04
C SER A 381 18.55 -66.23 -24.03
N GLN A 382 18.02 -65.12 -24.58
CA GLN A 382 18.67 -63.82 -24.60
C GLN A 382 17.66 -62.70 -24.29
N CYS A 383 18.05 -61.76 -23.43
CA CYS A 383 17.28 -60.57 -23.07
C CYS A 383 18.18 -59.31 -23.15
N PRO A 384 17.67 -58.13 -23.54
CA PRO A 384 18.43 -56.88 -23.45
C PRO A 384 18.77 -56.55 -21.99
N ALA A 385 20.01 -56.14 -21.69
CA ALA A 385 20.40 -55.72 -20.35
C ALA A 385 19.86 -54.31 -20.04
N GLU A 386 19.41 -54.09 -18.80
CA GLU A 386 19.01 -52.76 -18.34
C GLU A 386 20.26 -52.03 -17.82
N CYS A 387 20.62 -50.93 -18.48
CA CYS A 387 21.83 -50.18 -18.20
C CYS A 387 21.48 -48.78 -17.71
N ASP A 388 22.04 -48.38 -16.57
CA ASP A 388 21.87 -47.00 -16.09
C ASP A 388 22.69 -46.04 -16.97
N PRO A 389 22.05 -45.02 -17.58
CA PRO A 389 22.72 -44.04 -18.43
C PRO A 389 23.85 -43.26 -17.75
N HIS A 390 23.86 -43.17 -16.41
CA HIS A 390 24.83 -42.35 -15.67
C HIS A 390 26.03 -43.15 -15.16
N SER A 391 25.85 -44.42 -14.83
CA SER A 391 26.91 -45.26 -14.23
C SER A 391 27.53 -46.25 -15.22
N LEU A 392 26.96 -46.42 -16.43
CA LEU A 392 27.38 -47.40 -17.46
C LEU A 392 27.44 -48.85 -16.93
N SER A 393 26.82 -49.11 -15.79
CA SER A 393 26.66 -50.44 -15.20
C SER A 393 25.36 -51.04 -15.72
N CYS A 394 25.44 -52.27 -16.22
CA CYS A 394 24.29 -53.02 -16.67
C CYS A 394 24.08 -54.20 -15.74
N GLU A 395 22.83 -54.41 -15.35
CA GLU A 395 22.46 -55.50 -14.47
C GLU A 395 21.54 -56.47 -15.21
N CYS A 396 21.79 -57.76 -15.03
CA CYS A 396 20.93 -58.82 -15.54
C CYS A 396 20.01 -59.34 -14.43
N PRO A 397 18.78 -59.76 -14.78
CA PRO A 397 17.92 -60.48 -13.86
C PRO A 397 18.58 -61.74 -13.30
N GLU A 398 18.15 -62.18 -12.12
CA GLU A 398 18.64 -63.44 -11.52
C GLU A 398 18.39 -64.62 -12.48
N GLY A 399 19.37 -65.53 -12.58
CA GLY A 399 19.37 -66.65 -13.54
C GLY A 399 19.95 -66.31 -14.92
N PHE A 400 20.41 -65.08 -15.14
CA PHE A 400 21.07 -64.65 -16.38
C PHE A 400 22.45 -64.03 -16.11
N LEU A 401 23.39 -64.23 -17.03
CA LEU A 401 24.72 -63.61 -17.01
C LEU A 401 24.80 -62.51 -18.07
N LEU A 402 25.47 -61.42 -17.72
CA LEU A 402 25.76 -60.32 -18.65
C LEU A 402 26.87 -60.75 -19.61
N ASP A 403 26.55 -60.80 -20.89
CA ASP A 403 27.49 -61.06 -21.99
C ASP A 403 27.43 -59.91 -23.02
N SER A 404 28.32 -59.92 -24.00
CA SER A 404 28.32 -58.98 -25.12
C SER A 404 28.04 -59.72 -26.43
N ASP A 405 27.09 -59.24 -27.24
CA ASP A 405 26.87 -59.77 -28.58
C ASP A 405 28.07 -59.48 -29.50
N ASP A 406 28.10 -60.11 -30.68
CA ASP A 406 29.14 -59.90 -31.71
C ASP A 406 29.28 -58.44 -32.15
N ASN A 407 28.28 -57.61 -31.86
CA ASN A 407 28.22 -56.18 -32.15
C ASN A 407 28.58 -55.29 -30.94
N GLY A 408 29.04 -55.88 -29.83
CA GLY A 408 29.47 -55.19 -28.62
C GLY A 408 28.34 -54.65 -27.76
N ARG A 409 27.09 -55.12 -27.95
CA ARG A 409 25.95 -54.75 -27.11
C ARG A 409 25.84 -55.69 -25.92
N GLN A 410 25.58 -55.13 -24.75
CA GLN A 410 25.40 -55.92 -23.53
C GLN A 410 24.03 -56.61 -23.54
N VAL A 411 24.06 -57.94 -23.47
CA VAL A 411 22.91 -58.83 -23.55
C VAL A 411 22.97 -59.80 -22.37
N CYS A 412 21.83 -60.07 -21.75
CA CYS A 412 21.70 -61.07 -20.69
C CYS A 412 21.44 -62.44 -21.32
N MET A 413 22.35 -63.38 -21.07
CA MET A 413 22.26 -64.76 -21.52
C MET A 413 21.84 -65.68 -20.38
N ASP A 414 20.96 -66.63 -20.69
CA ASP A 414 20.49 -67.62 -19.72
C ASP A 414 21.63 -68.47 -19.18
N ILE A 415 21.63 -68.71 -17.86
CA ILE A 415 22.57 -69.63 -17.24
C ILE A 415 22.04 -71.03 -17.44
N ASP A 416 22.75 -71.90 -18.14
CA ASP A 416 22.38 -73.32 -18.19
C ASP A 416 22.89 -74.04 -16.94
N GLU A 417 22.05 -74.16 -15.92
CA GLU A 417 22.45 -74.85 -14.69
C GLU A 417 22.52 -76.37 -14.86
N CYS A 418 21.91 -76.93 -15.91
CA CYS A 418 22.02 -78.35 -16.22
C CYS A 418 23.43 -78.70 -16.69
N ASP A 419 24.07 -77.85 -17.50
CA ASP A 419 25.45 -78.03 -17.95
C ASP A 419 26.45 -77.98 -16.78
N MET A 420 26.10 -77.29 -15.70
CA MET A 420 26.90 -77.17 -14.48
C MET A 420 26.66 -78.31 -13.48
N ASN A 421 25.91 -79.37 -13.86
CA ASN A 421 25.55 -80.52 -13.03
C ASN A 421 24.90 -80.14 -11.69
N PHE A 422 24.08 -79.08 -11.66
CA PHE A 422 23.38 -78.67 -10.44
C PHE A 422 22.34 -79.70 -9.98
N CYS A 423 21.80 -80.54 -10.87
CA CYS A 423 20.86 -81.61 -10.52
C CYS A 423 21.57 -82.95 -10.29
N GLN A 424 21.14 -83.71 -9.27
CA GLN A 424 21.68 -85.05 -9.01
C GLN A 424 21.32 -86.09 -10.10
N HIS A 425 20.16 -85.94 -10.76
CA HIS A 425 19.65 -86.85 -11.77
C HIS A 425 19.41 -86.12 -13.10
N ASN A 426 18.22 -86.23 -13.70
CA ASN A 426 17.92 -85.56 -14.96
C ASN A 426 17.66 -84.07 -14.73
N CYS A 427 17.98 -83.24 -15.72
CA CYS A 427 17.78 -81.79 -15.67
C CYS A 427 17.20 -81.29 -16.98
N THR A 428 16.32 -80.31 -16.90
CA THR A 428 15.81 -79.55 -18.05
C THR A 428 16.02 -78.06 -17.82
N ASN A 429 16.84 -77.44 -18.68
CA ASN A 429 17.13 -76.02 -18.60
C ASN A 429 15.94 -75.18 -19.12
N ARG A 430 15.65 -74.05 -18.48
CA ARG A 430 14.60 -73.10 -18.86
C ARG A 430 15.17 -71.67 -18.80
N PRO A 431 14.67 -70.71 -19.61
CA PRO A 431 15.13 -69.33 -19.51
C PRO A 431 14.86 -68.73 -18.12
N GLY A 432 15.93 -68.40 -17.40
CA GLY A 432 15.95 -67.86 -16.04
C GLY A 432 16.02 -68.91 -14.93
N GLY A 433 16.27 -70.17 -15.25
CA GLY A 433 16.50 -71.24 -14.26
C GLY A 433 16.19 -72.66 -14.77
N TYR A 434 16.30 -73.66 -13.91
CA TYR A 434 16.28 -75.07 -14.31
C TYR A 434 15.24 -75.89 -13.54
N GLU A 435 14.96 -77.09 -14.04
CA GLU A 435 14.10 -78.05 -13.38
C GLU A 435 14.76 -79.42 -13.33
N CYS A 436 14.96 -79.95 -12.11
CA CYS A 436 15.52 -81.28 -11.89
C CYS A 436 14.44 -82.35 -11.83
N HIS A 437 14.70 -83.50 -12.46
CA HIS A 437 13.83 -84.67 -12.48
C HIS A 437 14.56 -85.88 -11.92
N CYS A 438 13.95 -86.58 -10.97
CA CYS A 438 14.52 -87.79 -10.40
C CYS A 438 14.21 -89.03 -11.26
N HIS A 439 15.15 -90.00 -11.27
CA HIS A 439 14.90 -91.31 -11.87
C HIS A 439 13.75 -92.06 -11.18
N THR A 440 13.15 -93.03 -11.88
CA THR A 440 12.05 -93.85 -11.37
C THR A 440 12.43 -94.56 -10.07
N GLY A 441 11.62 -94.40 -9.02
CA GLY A 441 11.92 -94.90 -7.67
C GLY A 441 12.61 -93.90 -6.74
N TYR A 442 12.77 -92.63 -7.14
CA TYR A 442 13.30 -91.53 -6.33
C TYR A 442 12.35 -90.32 -6.34
N GLN A 443 12.29 -89.56 -5.24
CA GLN A 443 11.54 -88.30 -5.13
C GLN A 443 12.48 -87.12 -4.83
N LEU A 444 12.13 -85.95 -5.36
CA LEU A 444 12.90 -84.72 -5.19
C LEU A 444 12.62 -84.14 -3.79
N LEU A 445 13.64 -84.12 -2.92
CA LEU A 445 13.50 -83.66 -1.53
C LEU A 445 13.68 -82.14 -1.41
N ASP A 446 14.70 -81.62 -2.09
CA ASP A 446 15.00 -80.20 -2.29
C ASP A 446 15.19 -79.97 -3.79
N GLN A 447 15.28 -78.71 -4.25
CA GLN A 447 15.29 -78.33 -5.68
C GLN A 447 16.26 -79.15 -6.57
N ASN A 448 17.29 -79.79 -6.00
CA ASN A 448 18.39 -80.42 -6.71
C ASN A 448 18.71 -81.87 -6.31
N HIS A 449 18.10 -82.40 -5.24
CA HIS A 449 18.53 -83.65 -4.59
C HIS A 449 17.39 -84.68 -4.53
N CYS A 450 17.70 -85.90 -4.95
CA CYS A 450 16.75 -87.00 -5.12
C CYS A 450 16.98 -88.10 -4.06
N VAL A 451 15.94 -88.46 -3.32
CA VAL A 451 15.98 -89.53 -2.32
C VAL A 451 15.22 -90.77 -2.80
N LYS A 452 15.75 -91.97 -2.53
CA LYS A 452 15.13 -93.23 -2.96
C LYS A 452 13.84 -93.46 -2.19
N ILE A 453 12.77 -93.81 -2.90
CA ILE A 453 11.52 -94.28 -2.31
C ILE A 453 11.81 -95.70 -1.77
N PRO A 454 11.61 -95.98 -0.47
CA PRO A 454 11.83 -97.32 0.06
C PRO A 454 10.89 -98.33 -0.63
N GLU A 455 11.46 -99.44 -1.10
CA GLU A 455 10.71 -100.58 -1.65
C GLU A 455 10.30 -101.48 -0.48
N GLU A 456 9.01 -101.58 -0.17
CA GLU A 456 8.48 -102.59 0.76
C GLU A 456 7.82 -103.73 -0.01
N ASP A 457 8.42 -104.93 0.10
CA ASP A 457 7.82 -106.21 -0.23
C ASP A 457 6.75 -106.56 0.83
N GLY A 458 5.48 -106.50 0.43
CA GLY A 458 4.35 -107.24 1.03
C GLY A 458 3.94 -106.93 2.47
N GLU A 459 2.76 -106.31 2.66
CA GLU A 459 1.64 -106.84 3.47
C GLU A 459 0.42 -105.91 3.41
N GLY A 460 -0.76 -106.47 3.70
CA GLY A 460 -2.06 -105.97 3.26
C GLY A 460 -2.67 -104.77 4.00
N ALA A 461 -3.61 -104.17 3.27
CA ALA A 461 -4.92 -103.69 3.73
C ALA A 461 -5.04 -102.52 4.74
N TYR A 462 -5.57 -101.42 4.19
CA TYR A 462 -6.74 -100.63 4.66
C TYR A 462 -6.54 -99.49 5.69
N SER A 463 -7.04 -98.33 5.24
CA SER A 463 -7.61 -97.17 5.96
C SER A 463 -6.76 -96.26 6.84
N GLY A 464 -6.71 -95.00 6.42
CA GLY A 464 -7.50 -93.94 7.06
C GLY A 464 -7.06 -93.43 8.44
N ASP A 465 -6.63 -92.16 8.42
CA ASP A 465 -6.86 -91.11 9.42
C ASP A 465 -5.79 -90.84 10.51
N PHE A 466 -5.75 -89.55 10.87
CA PHE A 466 -5.03 -88.82 11.93
C PHE A 466 -3.56 -88.43 11.70
N GLY A 467 -3.36 -87.18 11.29
CA GLY A 467 -2.06 -86.51 11.34
C GLY A 467 -1.61 -86.10 12.75
N PRO A 468 -0.45 -85.42 12.86
CA PRO A 468 -0.42 -84.20 13.65
C PRO A 468 0.34 -83.04 12.97
N ARG A 469 -0.37 -81.92 12.81
CA ARG A 469 -0.04 -80.53 13.22
C ARG A 469 1.28 -79.84 12.77
N PRO A 470 1.26 -78.49 12.75
CA PRO A 470 1.90 -77.69 11.72
C PRO A 470 3.32 -77.28 12.07
N GLN A 471 4.24 -77.39 11.10
CA GLN A 471 5.47 -76.63 11.13
C GLN A 471 5.28 -75.40 10.23
N THR A 472 5.30 -74.26 10.89
CA THR A 472 5.25 -72.91 10.34
C THR A 472 6.30 -72.71 9.24
N PRO A 473 5.96 -72.20 8.05
CA PRO A 473 6.96 -71.59 7.19
C PRO A 473 7.50 -70.35 7.89
N ILE A 474 8.78 -70.39 8.23
CA ILE A 474 9.55 -69.23 8.66
C ILE A 474 9.49 -68.21 7.51
N PRO A 475 9.01 -66.98 7.74
CA PRO A 475 9.06 -65.94 6.73
C PRO A 475 10.50 -65.41 6.66
N SER A 476 11.19 -65.63 5.53
CA SER A 476 12.33 -64.80 5.13
C SER A 476 11.83 -63.46 4.59
N ARG A 477 11.11 -62.70 5.43
CA ARG A 477 11.06 -61.25 5.28
C ARG A 477 12.29 -60.69 5.98
N THR A 478 13.31 -60.34 5.22
CA THR A 478 14.17 -59.23 5.65
C THR A 478 13.26 -57.99 5.77
N PRO A 479 13.36 -57.21 6.87
CA PRO A 479 12.64 -55.94 6.94
C PRO A 479 13.13 -55.02 5.80
N PRO A 480 12.28 -54.13 5.27
CA PRO A 480 12.75 -53.12 4.32
C PRO A 480 13.91 -52.38 4.98
N LYS A 481 15.01 -52.21 4.23
CA LYS A 481 16.09 -51.32 4.62
C LYS A 481 15.45 -49.99 4.99
N THR A 482 15.54 -49.64 6.27
CA THR A 482 15.30 -48.28 6.73
C THR A 482 16.31 -47.41 5.98
N GLU A 483 15.82 -46.54 5.10
CA GLU A 483 16.66 -45.52 4.47
C GLU A 483 17.29 -44.68 5.57
N HIS A 484 18.53 -45.03 5.90
CA HIS A 484 19.39 -44.16 6.65
C HIS A 484 19.82 -43.07 5.69
N PHE A 485 19.17 -41.91 5.77
CA PHE A 485 19.72 -40.70 5.20
C PHE A 485 21.14 -40.52 5.73
N HIS A 486 22.11 -40.53 4.82
CA HIS A 486 23.51 -40.31 5.14
C HIS A 486 23.62 -39.00 5.95
N PRO A 487 24.35 -38.94 7.08
CA PRO A 487 24.48 -37.72 7.87
C PRO A 487 24.93 -36.50 7.04
N GLY A 488 25.69 -36.76 5.97
CA GLY A 488 26.12 -35.74 5.00
C GLY A 488 24.99 -35.15 4.14
N ALA A 489 23.94 -35.91 3.82
CA ALA A 489 22.79 -35.41 3.05
C ALA A 489 21.92 -34.48 3.91
N LEU A 490 21.75 -34.80 5.20
CA LEU A 490 21.03 -33.94 6.14
C LEU A 490 21.80 -32.62 6.41
N VAL A 491 23.14 -32.70 6.52
CA VAL A 491 24.00 -31.51 6.64
C VAL A 491 23.98 -30.69 5.33
N GLY A 492 23.97 -31.34 4.16
CA GLY A 492 23.86 -30.66 2.87
C GLY A 492 22.53 -29.91 2.70
N ILE A 493 21.41 -30.54 3.05
CA ILE A 493 20.07 -29.91 2.95
C ILE A 493 19.94 -28.76 3.96
N THR A 494 20.47 -28.92 5.18
CA THR A 494 20.42 -27.85 6.19
C THR A 494 21.32 -26.66 5.82
N VAL A 495 22.53 -26.90 5.29
CA VAL A 495 23.40 -25.83 4.79
C VAL A 495 22.81 -25.15 3.54
N GLY A 496 22.19 -25.92 2.64
CA GLY A 496 21.47 -25.39 1.48
C GLY A 496 20.27 -24.51 1.86
N ALA A 497 19.47 -24.96 2.83
CA ALA A 497 18.34 -24.18 3.32
C ALA A 497 18.78 -22.90 4.06
N LEU A 498 19.85 -22.97 4.87
CA LEU A 498 20.39 -21.81 5.57
C LEU A 498 21.02 -20.78 4.61
N SER A 499 21.72 -21.24 3.57
CA SER A 499 22.30 -20.35 2.56
C SER A 499 21.21 -19.69 1.69
N ALA A 500 20.16 -20.41 1.32
CA ALA A 500 19.00 -19.84 0.63
C ALA A 500 18.26 -18.81 1.50
N ALA A 501 18.06 -19.09 2.79
CA ALA A 501 17.44 -18.16 3.72
C ALA A 501 18.26 -16.87 3.90
N LEU A 502 19.59 -16.99 4.00
CA LEU A 502 20.49 -15.83 4.08
C LEU A 502 20.47 -14.99 2.78
N ALA A 503 20.39 -15.64 1.62
CA ALA A 503 20.26 -14.95 0.33
C ALA A 503 18.94 -14.18 0.24
N LEU A 504 17.83 -14.77 0.70
CA LEU A 504 16.52 -14.11 0.73
C LEU A 504 16.48 -12.94 1.73
N LEU A 505 17.12 -13.07 2.90
CA LEU A 505 17.26 -11.98 3.86
C LEU A 505 18.13 -10.84 3.31
N ALA A 506 19.24 -11.17 2.63
CA ALA A 506 20.09 -10.18 1.98
C ALA A 506 19.34 -9.45 0.86
N LEU A 507 18.56 -10.16 0.05
CA LEU A 507 17.71 -9.59 -1.00
C LEU A 507 16.61 -8.69 -0.40
N GLY A 508 15.95 -9.15 0.67
CA GLY A 508 14.96 -8.37 1.41
C GLY A 508 15.55 -7.09 2.00
N TYR A 509 16.73 -7.15 2.61
CA TYR A 509 17.46 -5.97 3.10
C TYR A 509 17.83 -5.03 1.96
N HIS A 510 18.26 -5.55 0.81
CA HIS A 510 18.61 -4.74 -0.36
C HIS A 510 17.39 -4.01 -0.94
N LEU A 511 16.23 -4.68 -0.98
CA LEU A 511 14.96 -4.09 -1.43
C LEU A 511 14.42 -3.06 -0.43
N ALA A 512 14.53 -3.31 0.88
CA ALA A 512 14.17 -2.36 1.92
C ALA A 512 15.07 -1.12 1.90
N LYS A 513 16.38 -1.29 1.71
CA LYS A 513 17.34 -0.18 1.55
C LYS A 513 17.07 0.64 0.28
N LYS A 514 16.56 0.02 -0.79
CA LYS A 514 16.16 0.71 -2.02
C LYS A 514 14.86 1.49 -1.87
N ARG A 515 13.94 1.04 -1.00
CA ARG A 515 12.68 1.74 -0.68
C ARG A 515 12.83 2.85 0.37
N CYS A 516 13.87 2.82 1.21
CA CYS A 516 14.09 3.83 2.27
C CYS A 516 15.07 4.96 1.90
N ARG A 517 15.36 5.21 0.61
CA ARG A 517 16.02 6.47 0.21
C ARG A 517 14.95 7.54 -0.04
N PRO A 518 14.77 8.54 0.84
CA PRO A 518 14.01 9.74 0.49
C PRO A 518 14.75 10.51 -0.63
N PRO A 519 14.03 11.30 -1.45
CA PRO A 519 14.63 12.03 -2.55
C PRO A 519 15.47 13.18 -2.01
N THR A 520 16.78 13.02 -1.98
CA THR A 520 17.70 14.14 -1.79
C THR A 520 17.82 14.90 -3.10
N THR A 521 17.12 16.03 -3.14
CA THR A 521 17.59 17.34 -3.63
C THR A 521 18.47 17.35 -4.89
N MET A 522 17.90 17.92 -5.95
CA MET A 522 18.65 18.41 -7.10
C MET A 522 19.78 19.34 -6.65
N ASP A 523 20.99 19.06 -7.15
CA ASP A 523 22.05 20.07 -7.23
C ASP A 523 22.81 19.90 -8.55
N TYR A 524 22.92 21.03 -9.25
CA TYR A 524 23.67 21.23 -10.48
C TYR A 524 25.18 21.02 -10.25
N LYS A 525 25.86 20.31 -11.16
CA LYS A 525 27.24 20.66 -11.55
C LYS A 525 27.66 20.05 -12.88
N CYS A 526 28.09 20.93 -13.77
CA CYS A 526 28.71 20.66 -15.06
C CYS A 526 30.08 19.96 -14.92
N SER A 527 30.33 18.98 -15.79
CA SER A 527 31.63 18.72 -16.44
C SER A 527 31.51 17.50 -17.38
N GLY A 528 31.72 17.68 -18.69
CA GLY A 528 31.94 16.58 -19.66
C GLY A 528 33.40 16.09 -19.65
N PRO A 529 33.97 15.49 -20.73
CA PRO A 529 33.37 14.87 -21.93
C PRO A 529 33.90 13.43 -22.21
N HIS A 530 33.14 12.59 -22.94
CA HIS A 530 33.59 11.72 -24.06
C HIS A 530 32.55 10.65 -24.43
N GLU A 531 32.30 10.56 -25.74
CA GLU A 531 31.93 9.39 -26.57
C GLU A 531 30.69 8.54 -26.24
N LYS A 532 29.68 8.64 -27.12
CA LYS A 532 29.50 7.68 -28.23
C LYS A 532 28.44 8.14 -29.22
N GLU A 533 28.73 7.87 -30.49
CA GLU A 533 27.89 8.04 -31.68
C GLU A 533 26.53 7.31 -31.60
N MET A 534 25.62 7.81 -32.45
CA MET A 534 24.44 7.24 -33.12
C MET A 534 23.32 8.28 -33.01
N GLY A 535 22.93 9.05 -34.01
CA GLY A 535 22.92 8.82 -35.45
C GLY A 535 21.47 8.96 -35.94
N LEU A 536 20.96 10.18 -36.07
CA LEU A 536 19.71 10.48 -36.81
C LEU A 536 19.82 11.85 -37.50
N GLN A 537 19.72 11.83 -38.83
CA GLN A 537 19.64 13.02 -39.70
C GLN A 537 18.30 13.75 -39.54
N PRO A 538 18.29 15.09 -39.60
CA PRO A 538 17.17 15.86 -40.11
C PRO A 538 17.46 16.35 -41.54
N VAL A 539 16.57 16.05 -42.49
CA VAL A 539 16.58 16.70 -43.81
C VAL A 539 15.94 18.07 -43.67
N ALA A 540 16.69 19.08 -44.10
CA ALA A 540 16.35 20.48 -44.06
C ALA A 540 15.23 20.85 -45.04
N SER A 541 14.44 21.84 -44.63
CA SER A 541 13.62 22.66 -45.49
C SER A 541 14.52 23.59 -46.33
N GLY A 542 14.20 23.73 -47.62
CA GLY A 542 14.86 24.66 -48.53
C GLY A 542 13.95 24.98 -49.72
N CYS A 543 13.60 26.27 -49.84
CA CYS A 543 12.72 26.87 -50.84
C CYS A 543 13.24 26.82 -52.29
N ALA A 544 12.29 27.16 -53.19
CA ALA A 544 12.41 27.74 -54.54
C ALA A 544 12.71 26.76 -55.70
N ALA A 545 11.72 26.53 -56.56
CA ALA A 545 11.28 27.40 -57.66
C ALA A 545 9.88 26.98 -58.12
#